data_AF-A0A7G2D3P4-F1
#
_entry.id   AF-A0A7G2D3P4-F1
#
_cell.length_a   1.000
_cell.length_b   1.000
_cell.length_c   1.000
_cell.angle_alpha   90.00
_cell.angle_beta   90.00
_cell.angle_gamma   90.00
#
_symmetry.space_group_name_H-M   'P 1'
#
loop_
_entity.id
_entity.type
_entity.pdbx_description
1 polymer ?
#
loop_
_entity_poly.entity_id
_entity_poly.type
_entity_poly.pdbx_seq_one_letter_code
_entity_poly.pdbx_strand_id
1 'polypeptide(L)'
;MSAVATAAPLLVYFSSVSGNTARFIEKLGLPARRIPLHRNEEDLVVDEPFVLVTPTYGGGAGRGVEKGAVPKQVIRFLNDERNRRHIRGVISAGNTNFGDAFCLAGDIISRKCHVPHLYRLEIFGTQDDVDRVSDGLERRWNLQ
;
A
#
# COMPACT_ATOMS: atom_id res chain seq x y z
N MET A 1 -22.05 -5.60 -28.18
CA MET A 1 -22.14 -5.84 -26.73
C MET A 1 -20.72 -5.97 -26.22
N SER A 2 -20.18 -4.91 -25.62
CA SER A 2 -18.87 -4.96 -24.96
C SER A 2 -19.11 -4.75 -23.49
N ALA A 3 -18.91 -5.80 -22.70
CA ALA A 3 -19.02 -5.72 -21.26
C ALA A 3 -17.96 -4.71 -20.79
N VAL A 4 -18.40 -3.63 -20.17
CA VAL A 4 -17.53 -2.78 -19.37
C VAL A 4 -17.08 -3.64 -18.20
N ALA A 5 -15.92 -4.29 -18.35
CA ALA A 5 -15.18 -4.75 -17.20
C ALA A 5 -14.77 -3.47 -16.48
N THR A 6 -15.44 -3.14 -15.39
CA THR A 6 -14.94 -2.19 -14.41
C THR A 6 -13.58 -2.73 -13.96
N ALA A 7 -12.51 -2.27 -14.60
CA ALA A 7 -11.17 -2.81 -14.39
C ALA A 7 -10.77 -2.44 -12.96
N ALA A 8 -10.86 -3.41 -12.05
CA ALA A 8 -10.46 -3.22 -10.67
C ALA A 8 -9.00 -2.72 -10.62
N PRO A 9 -8.66 -1.81 -9.69
CA PRO A 9 -7.32 -1.26 -9.63
C PRO A 9 -6.26 -2.34 -9.41
N LEU A 10 -5.13 -2.19 -10.10
CA LEU A 10 -3.92 -2.93 -9.73
C LEU A 10 -3.49 -2.52 -8.32
N LEU A 11 -3.24 -3.51 -7.47
CA LEU A 11 -2.59 -3.33 -6.19
C LEU A 11 -1.10 -3.62 -6.32
N VAL A 12 -0.27 -2.72 -5.83
CA VAL A 12 1.15 -3.00 -5.60
C VAL A 12 1.35 -3.08 -4.10
N TYR A 13 1.98 -4.13 -3.60
CA TYR A 13 2.11 -4.29 -2.15
C TYR A 13 3.48 -4.76 -1.70
N PHE A 14 3.84 -4.42 -0.47
CA PHE A 14 4.97 -5.00 0.21
C PHE A 14 4.50 -5.82 1.41
N SER A 15 5.10 -6.99 1.63
CA SER A 15 4.87 -7.80 2.82
C SER A 15 6.19 -8.44 3.26
N SER A 16 6.52 -8.32 4.55
CA SER A 16 7.62 -9.07 5.18
C SER A 16 7.33 -10.57 5.24
N VAL A 17 8.31 -11.29 5.78
CA VAL A 17 8.22 -12.71 6.18
C VAL A 17 7.01 -13.04 7.07
N SER A 18 6.50 -12.07 7.85
CA SER A 18 5.28 -12.27 8.65
C SER A 18 4.00 -12.43 7.81
N GLY A 19 3.99 -11.98 6.56
CA GLY A 19 2.89 -12.22 5.62
C GLY A 19 1.58 -11.45 5.89
N ASN A 20 1.50 -10.58 6.91
CA ASN A 20 0.24 -9.93 7.29
C ASN A 20 -0.40 -9.12 6.14
N THR A 21 0.38 -8.29 5.46
CA THR A 21 -0.11 -7.52 4.31
C THR A 21 -0.49 -8.44 3.15
N ALA A 22 0.28 -9.51 2.91
CA ALA A 22 -0.06 -10.48 1.87
C ALA A 22 -1.43 -11.13 2.13
N ARG A 23 -1.71 -11.53 3.37
CA ARG A 23 -3.02 -12.07 3.77
C ARG A 23 -4.16 -11.08 3.55
N PHE A 24 -3.92 -9.79 3.79
CA PHE A 24 -4.92 -8.76 3.49
C PHE A 24 -5.20 -8.67 1.98
N ILE A 25 -4.16 -8.68 1.15
CA ILE A 25 -4.27 -8.67 -0.32
C ILE A 25 -5.01 -9.91 -0.83
N GLU A 26 -4.71 -11.10 -0.29
CA GLU A 26 -5.40 -12.35 -0.63
C GLU A 26 -6.91 -12.25 -0.37
N LYS A 27 -7.32 -11.64 0.75
CA LYS A 27 -8.74 -11.44 1.07
C LYS A 27 -9.45 -10.45 0.14
N LEU A 28 -8.73 -9.45 -0.38
CA LEU A 28 -9.30 -8.51 -1.35
C LEU A 28 -9.61 -9.18 -2.70
N GLY A 29 -8.83 -10.20 -3.07
CA GLY A 29 -9.03 -10.92 -4.34
C GLY A 29 -8.82 -10.07 -5.60
N LEU A 30 -8.17 -8.91 -5.48
CA LEU A 30 -7.89 -7.99 -6.58
C LEU A 30 -6.56 -8.31 -7.26
N PRO A 31 -6.36 -7.91 -8.53
CA PRO A 31 -5.06 -8.02 -9.20
C PRO A 31 -3.97 -7.35 -8.37
N ALA A 32 -2.90 -8.09 -8.06
CA ALA A 32 -1.84 -7.60 -7.18
C ALA A 32 -0.44 -8.02 -7.63
N ARG A 33 0.54 -7.11 -7.48
CA ARG A 33 1.97 -7.37 -7.69
C ARG A 33 2.76 -7.06 -6.43
N ARG A 34 3.63 -7.99 -6.04
CA ARG A 34 4.44 -7.89 -4.82
C ARG A 34 5.77 -7.19 -5.09
N ILE A 35 6.09 -6.18 -4.28
CA ILE A 35 7.44 -5.60 -4.20
C ILE A 35 8.38 -6.67 -3.60
N PRO A 36 9.50 -6.99 -4.27
CA PRO A 36 10.41 -8.05 -3.83
C PRO A 36 10.90 -7.87 -2.40
N LEU A 37 11.08 -8.98 -1.70
CA LEU A 37 11.48 -8.97 -0.30
C LEU A 37 12.98 -8.71 -0.16
N HIS A 38 13.76 -9.39 -1.00
CA HIS A 38 15.20 -9.39 -1.01
C HIS A 38 15.76 -8.52 -2.16
N ARG A 39 17.03 -8.13 -2.04
CA ARG A 39 17.70 -7.24 -2.99
C ARG A 39 18.24 -7.98 -4.23
N ASN A 40 18.39 -9.29 -4.14
CA ASN A 40 18.84 -10.15 -5.25
C ASN A 40 17.69 -10.59 -6.16
N GLU A 41 16.44 -10.29 -5.80
CA GLU A 41 15.27 -10.48 -6.64
C GLU A 41 15.18 -9.35 -7.68
N GLU A 42 14.59 -9.64 -8.84
CA GLU A 42 14.37 -8.66 -9.90
C GLU A 42 13.47 -7.51 -9.41
N ASP A 43 13.87 -6.26 -9.70
CA ASP A 43 13.10 -5.10 -9.29
C ASP A 43 11.75 -5.04 -10.02
N LEU A 44 10.70 -4.73 -9.27
CA LEU A 44 9.37 -4.57 -9.81
C LEU A 44 9.25 -3.24 -10.58
N VAL A 45 8.91 -3.33 -11.87
CA VAL A 45 8.50 -2.17 -12.69
C VAL A 45 7.02 -2.30 -13.04
N VAL A 46 6.27 -1.21 -12.82
CA VAL A 46 4.83 -1.09 -13.06
C VAL A 46 4.58 0.10 -13.98
N ASP A 47 3.93 -0.16 -15.10
CA ASP A 47 3.67 0.77 -16.20
C ASP A 47 2.18 1.16 -16.34
N GLU A 48 1.36 0.76 -15.38
CA GLU A 48 -0.07 1.05 -15.29
C GLU A 48 -0.43 1.67 -13.92
N PRO A 49 -1.52 2.46 -13.81
CA PRO A 49 -1.96 3.04 -12.54
C PRO A 49 -2.18 1.99 -11.43
N PHE A 50 -1.72 2.28 -10.21
CA PHE A 50 -1.88 1.35 -9.08
C PHE A 50 -2.15 2.04 -7.74
N VAL A 51 -2.69 1.27 -6.80
CA VAL A 51 -2.76 1.62 -5.38
C VAL A 51 -1.69 0.85 -4.60
N LEU A 52 -0.90 1.56 -3.80
CA LEU A 52 0.14 0.96 -2.96
C LEU A 52 -0.47 0.47 -1.64
N VAL A 53 -0.16 -0.76 -1.23
CA VAL A 53 -0.50 -1.32 0.09
C VAL A 53 0.77 -1.66 0.86
N THR A 54 1.00 -1.06 2.02
CA THR A 54 2.30 -1.18 2.70
C THR A 54 2.18 -1.27 4.24
N PRO A 55 2.97 -2.12 4.92
CA PRO A 55 3.06 -2.08 6.36
C PRO A 55 3.87 -0.86 6.82
N THR A 56 3.61 -0.44 8.05
CA THR A 56 4.45 0.53 8.78
C THR A 56 5.43 -0.22 9.67
N TYR A 57 6.71 0.12 9.58
CA TYR A 57 7.76 -0.40 10.46
C TYR A 57 8.36 0.70 11.33
N GLY A 58 8.64 0.42 12.59
CA GLY A 58 9.13 1.47 13.48
C GLY A 58 8.12 2.61 13.64
N GLY A 59 8.60 3.80 14.00
CA GLY A 59 7.76 4.94 14.40
C GLY A 59 7.70 5.19 15.92
N GLY A 60 8.24 4.28 16.73
CA GLY A 60 8.38 4.44 18.19
C GLY A 60 9.82 4.69 18.70
N ALA A 61 10.83 4.61 17.83
CA ALA A 61 12.24 4.74 18.22
C ALA A 61 12.71 6.22 18.16
N GLY A 62 12.20 7.04 19.09
CA GLY A 62 12.83 8.31 19.47
C GLY A 62 12.22 9.60 18.90
N ARG A 63 11.74 10.44 19.82
CA ARG A 63 11.67 11.92 19.75
C ARG A 63 11.50 12.52 18.35
N GLY A 64 10.31 12.38 17.74
CA GLY A 64 9.91 13.21 16.60
C GLY A 64 10.61 12.94 15.28
N VAL A 65 11.23 11.76 15.09
CA VAL A 65 11.87 11.40 13.82
C VAL A 65 11.07 10.29 13.12
N GLU A 66 10.43 10.62 12.00
CA GLU A 66 9.68 9.69 11.12
C GLU A 66 10.56 8.59 10.45
N LYS A 67 11.83 8.44 10.86
CA LYS A 67 12.78 7.52 10.24
C LYS A 67 12.37 6.08 10.52
N GLY A 68 12.29 5.30 9.45
CA GLY A 68 12.07 3.86 9.51
C GLY A 68 10.63 3.42 9.23
N ALA A 69 9.65 4.35 9.31
CA ALA A 69 8.22 4.11 9.08
C ALA A 69 7.94 3.33 7.78
N VAL A 70 8.53 3.78 6.67
CA VAL A 70 8.37 3.18 5.35
C VAL A 70 9.42 2.09 5.13
N PRO A 71 9.02 0.85 4.74
CA PRO A 71 9.98 -0.20 4.41
C PRO A 71 10.98 0.22 3.33
N LYS A 72 12.25 -0.17 3.48
CA LYS A 72 13.32 0.21 2.51
C LYS A 72 13.03 -0.28 1.09
N GLN A 73 12.36 -1.42 0.94
CA GLN A 73 11.94 -1.97 -0.35
C GLN A 73 10.91 -1.06 -1.03
N VAL A 74 9.96 -0.51 -0.26
CA VAL A 74 8.96 0.43 -0.75
C VAL A 74 9.61 1.77 -1.12
N ILE A 75 10.57 2.24 -0.31
CA ILE A 75 11.38 3.43 -0.65
C ILE A 75 12.10 3.20 -1.98
N ARG A 76 12.78 2.07 -2.16
CA ARG A 76 13.49 1.74 -3.42
C ARG A 76 12.53 1.73 -4.60
N PHE A 77 11.38 1.07 -4.46
CA PHE A 77 10.35 0.98 -5.48
C PHE A 77 9.82 2.36 -5.89
N LEU A 78 9.53 3.25 -4.93
CA LEU A 78 9.02 4.60 -5.18
C LEU A 78 10.10 5.62 -5.59
N ASN A 79 11.39 5.32 -5.38
CA ASN A 79 12.48 6.15 -5.89
C ASN A 79 12.68 5.97 -7.40
N ASP A 80 12.18 4.89 -7.99
CA ASP A 80 12.10 4.73 -9.44
C ASP A 80 10.92 5.55 -9.99
N GLU A 81 11.22 6.56 -10.80
CA GLU A 81 10.20 7.45 -11.37
C GLU A 81 9.23 6.73 -12.31
N ARG A 82 9.68 5.62 -12.94
CA ARG A 82 8.83 4.78 -13.79
C ARG A 82 7.66 4.23 -12.99
N ASN A 83 7.90 3.83 -11.73
CA ASN A 83 6.86 3.37 -10.82
C ASN A 83 6.10 4.54 -10.19
N ARG A 84 6.84 5.53 -9.67
CA ARG A 84 6.26 6.62 -8.88
C ARG A 84 5.18 7.41 -9.63
N ARG A 85 5.31 7.59 -10.94
CA ARG A 85 4.31 8.33 -11.75
C ARG A 85 2.94 7.63 -11.85
N HIS A 86 2.88 6.33 -11.57
CA HIS A 86 1.66 5.53 -11.69
C HIS A 86 0.93 5.32 -10.36
N ILE A 87 1.50 5.72 -9.22
CA ILE A 87 0.77 5.64 -7.95
C ILE A 87 -0.45 6.56 -7.96
N ARG A 88 -1.59 6.05 -7.46
CA ARG A 88 -2.87 6.77 -7.37
C ARG A 88 -3.37 6.94 -5.93
N GLY A 89 -2.79 6.19 -5.00
CA GLY A 89 -3.12 6.26 -3.58
C GLY A 89 -2.29 5.27 -2.79
N VAL A 90 -2.35 5.41 -1.46
CA VAL A 90 -1.69 4.50 -0.53
C VAL A 90 -2.67 4.02 0.53
N ILE A 91 -2.64 2.73 0.81
CA ILE A 91 -3.26 2.08 1.98
C ILE A 91 -2.12 1.62 2.86
N SER A 92 -2.21 1.85 4.17
CA SER A 92 -1.17 1.38 5.07
C SER A 92 -1.70 0.49 6.18
N ALA A 93 -0.87 -0.48 6.56
CA ALA A 93 -1.11 -1.41 7.65
C ALA A 93 -0.23 -1.08 8.84
N GLY A 94 -0.78 -1.20 10.04
CA GLY A 94 -0.06 -0.92 11.29
C GLY A 94 -0.63 -1.71 12.45
N ASN A 95 -0.27 -1.30 13.66
CA ASN A 95 -0.87 -1.80 14.89
C ASN A 95 -1.20 -0.59 15.77
N THR A 96 -2.44 -0.51 16.27
CA THR A 96 -2.93 0.63 17.04
C THR A 96 -2.16 0.85 18.35
N ASN A 97 -1.47 -0.19 18.85
CA ASN A 97 -0.56 -0.09 19.99
C ASN A 97 0.58 0.91 19.78
N PHE A 98 0.83 1.37 18.55
CA PHE A 98 1.83 2.40 18.24
C PHE A 98 1.30 3.85 18.34
N GLY A 99 0.05 4.05 18.75
CA GLY A 99 -0.53 5.38 18.99
C GLY A 99 -0.40 6.30 17.77
N ASP A 100 0.21 7.47 17.94
CA ASP A 100 0.42 8.47 16.87
C ASP A 100 1.23 7.94 15.68
N ALA A 101 2.00 6.86 15.86
CA ALA A 101 2.74 6.22 14.78
C ALA A 101 1.93 5.15 14.02
N PHE A 102 0.68 4.91 14.41
CA PHE A 102 -0.21 3.98 13.71
C PHE A 102 -0.36 4.40 12.24
N CYS A 103 0.05 3.50 11.34
CA CYS A 103 -0.06 3.70 9.89
C CYS A 103 0.74 4.91 9.34
N LEU A 104 1.79 5.34 10.05
CA LEU A 104 2.60 6.50 9.68
C LEU A 104 3.24 6.38 8.28
N ALA A 105 3.52 5.17 7.80
CA ALA A 105 4.07 4.96 6.45
C ALA A 105 3.16 5.54 5.36
N GLY A 106 1.84 5.37 5.49
CA GLY A 106 0.88 5.90 4.53
C GLY A 106 0.87 7.43 4.49
N ASP A 107 1.00 8.08 5.65
CA ASP A 107 1.04 9.55 5.73
C ASP A 107 2.31 10.12 5.11
N ILE A 108 3.46 9.48 5.32
CA ILE A 108 4.73 9.88 4.70
C ILE A 108 4.66 9.74 3.18
N ILE A 109 4.14 8.61 2.68
CA ILE A 109 4.04 8.35 1.23
C ILE A 109 3.04 9.31 0.59
N SER A 110 1.88 9.50 1.22
CA SER A 110 0.84 10.45 0.77
C SER A 110 1.42 11.84 0.57
N ARG A 111 2.14 12.38 1.57
CA ARG A 111 2.78 13.70 1.48
C ARG A 111 3.89 13.76 0.42
N LYS A 112 4.74 12.74 0.31
CA LYS A 112 5.89 12.75 -0.62
C LYS A 112 5.49 12.53 -2.08
N CYS A 113 4.47 11.72 -2.32
CA CYS A 113 4.00 11.36 -3.65
C CYS A 113 2.79 12.17 -4.12
N HIS A 114 2.23 13.03 -3.26
CA HIS A 114 1.04 13.84 -3.54
C HIS A 114 -0.17 12.99 -3.97
N VAL A 115 -0.38 11.87 -3.27
CA VAL A 115 -1.51 10.95 -3.50
C VAL A 115 -2.29 10.73 -2.22
N PRO A 116 -3.60 10.44 -2.27
CA PRO A 116 -4.41 10.26 -1.07
C PRO A 116 -3.96 9.03 -0.24
N HIS A 117 -3.97 9.17 1.09
CA HIS A 117 -3.96 8.05 2.03
C HIS A 117 -5.39 7.51 2.13
N LEU A 118 -5.65 6.42 1.40
CA LEU A 118 -7.00 5.91 1.15
C LEU A 118 -7.61 5.21 2.36
N TYR A 119 -6.81 4.41 3.08
CA TYR A 119 -7.29 3.59 4.18
C TYR A 119 -6.16 3.19 5.13
N ARG A 120 -6.50 2.94 6.39
CA ARG A 120 -5.60 2.43 7.45
C ARG A 120 -6.18 1.12 7.98
N LEU A 121 -5.38 0.06 8.01
CA LEU A 121 -5.81 -1.25 8.52
C LEU A 121 -4.90 -1.75 9.64
N GLU A 122 -5.45 -2.55 10.54
CA GLU A 122 -4.69 -3.17 11.62
C GLU A 122 -4.22 -4.58 11.24
N ILE A 123 -2.91 -4.82 11.35
CA ILE A 123 -2.22 -6.10 11.14
C ILE A 123 -2.51 -6.69 9.75
N PHE A 124 -3.49 -7.58 9.62
CA PHE A 124 -3.89 -8.25 8.38
C PHE A 124 -5.33 -7.91 7.96
N GLY A 125 -5.94 -6.92 8.63
CA GLY A 125 -7.30 -6.45 8.40
C GLY A 125 -8.38 -7.44 8.86
N THR A 126 -9.57 -6.92 9.07
CA THR A 126 -10.82 -7.65 9.33
C THR A 126 -11.57 -7.90 8.02
N GLN A 127 -12.79 -8.45 8.09
CA GLN A 127 -13.69 -8.49 6.93
C GLN A 127 -14.26 -7.10 6.62
N ASP A 128 -14.63 -6.32 7.63
CA ASP A 128 -15.08 -4.94 7.47
C ASP A 128 -14.03 -4.07 6.74
N ASP A 129 -12.74 -4.31 6.99
CA ASP A 129 -11.66 -3.62 6.26
C ASP A 129 -11.62 -4.00 4.77
N VAL A 130 -11.89 -5.28 4.45
CA VAL A 130 -11.96 -5.78 3.07
C VAL A 130 -13.14 -5.13 2.35
N ASP A 131 -14.31 -5.10 2.99
CA ASP A 131 -15.52 -4.53 2.41
C ASP A 131 -15.35 -3.02 2.15
N ARG A 132 -14.85 -2.27 3.14
CA ARG A 132 -14.61 -0.82 3.01
C ARG A 132 -13.57 -0.47 1.95
N VAL A 133 -12.49 -1.24 1.86
CA VAL A 133 -11.45 -1.00 0.85
C VAL A 133 -12.00 -1.33 -0.54
N SER A 134 -12.72 -2.43 -0.69
CA SER A 134 -13.30 -2.83 -1.98
C SER A 134 -14.28 -1.77 -2.51
N ASP A 135 -15.23 -1.36 -1.66
CA ASP A 135 -16.20 -0.29 -1.97
C ASP A 135 -15.49 1.04 -2.29
N GLY A 136 -14.49 1.40 -1.49
CA GLY A 136 -13.75 2.65 -1.63
C GLY A 136 -12.94 2.70 -2.93
N LEU A 137 -12.33 1.58 -3.32
CA LEU A 137 -11.57 1.45 -4.56
C LEU A 137 -12.49 1.49 -5.78
N GLU A 138 -13.60 0.76 -5.79
CA GLU A 138 -14.56 0.75 -6.89
C GLU A 138 -15.11 2.16 -7.17
N ARG A 139 -15.53 2.89 -6.12
CA ARG A 139 -16.09 4.25 -6.28
C ARG A 139 -15.08 5.25 -6.83
N ARG A 140 -13.81 5.16 -6.43
CA ARG A 140 -12.77 6.12 -6.83
C ARG A 140 -12.17 5.81 -8.18
N TRP A 141 -12.03 4.53 -8.52
CA TRP A 141 -11.41 4.12 -9.78
C TRP A 141 -12.29 4.42 -10.99
N ASN A 142 -13.61 4.36 -10.82
CA ASN A 142 -14.57 4.77 -11.85
C ASN A 142 -14.62 6.28 -12.10
N LEU A 143 -13.92 7.09 -11.30
CA LEU A 143 -13.91 8.56 -11.38
C LEU A 143 -12.58 9.14 -11.87
N GLN A 144 -11.64 8.30 -12.31
CA GLN A 144 -10.33 8.69 -12.88
C GLN A 144 -10.32 8.50 -14.39
#